data_AF-A0A368LCC2-F1
#
_entry.id   AF-A0A368LCC2-F1
#
_cell.length_a   1.000
_cell.length_b   1.000
_cell.length_c   1.000
_cell.angle_alpha   90.00
_cell.angle_beta   90.00
_cell.angle_gamma   90.00
#
_symmetry.space_group_name_H-M   'P 1'
#
loop_
_entity.id
_entity.type
_entity.pdbx_description
1 polymer ?
#
loop_
_entity_poly.entity_id
_entity_poly.type
_entity_poly.pdbx_seq_one_letter_code
_entity_poly.pdbx_strand_id
1 'polypeptide(L)'
;MARAATTSDVFNAIAEPRRREMLMLLQTGERHVTELSHELGIPQPGVSKHLRVLREVGLVRDRRAGKQRLYCLDAHGLRAVHEWTGGFERFWSESFDRLNAYVQELKEE
;
A
#
# COMPACT_ATOMS: atom_id res chain seq x y z
N MET A 1 8.84 5.52 26.17
CA MET A 1 9.45 5.84 24.86
C MET A 1 8.46 6.69 24.08
N ALA A 2 8.85 7.91 23.71
CA ALA A 2 7.97 8.82 22.98
C ALA A 2 7.59 8.17 21.64
N ARG A 3 6.28 8.07 21.38
CA ARG A 3 5.72 7.56 20.13
C ARG A 3 6.32 8.41 19.00
N ALA A 4 7.24 7.84 18.22
CA ALA A 4 7.76 8.52 17.03
C ALA A 4 6.55 9.04 16.23
N ALA A 5 6.59 10.29 15.80
CA ALA A 5 5.45 10.93 15.16
C ALA A 5 4.88 9.98 14.09
N THR A 6 3.65 9.52 14.33
CA THR A 6 2.92 8.39 13.70
C THR A 6 2.73 8.53 12.17
N THR A 7 3.40 9.48 11.54
CA THR A 7 3.19 9.96 10.17
C THR A 7 4.42 9.82 9.28
N SER A 8 5.61 9.49 9.82
CA SER A 8 6.86 9.43 9.03
C SER A 8 7.30 8.03 8.58
N ASP A 9 6.58 6.99 9.00
CA ASP A 9 6.96 5.60 8.72
C ASP A 9 5.93 4.91 7.81
N VAL A 10 6.44 4.20 6.81
CA VAL A 10 5.65 3.48 5.81
C VAL A 10 4.77 2.42 6.45
N PHE A 11 5.25 1.69 7.46
CA PHE A 11 4.47 0.64 8.13
C PHE A 11 3.26 1.24 8.85
N ASN A 12 3.46 2.34 9.56
CA ASN A 12 2.37 3.09 10.19
C ASN A 12 1.41 3.69 9.14
N ALA A 13 1.93 4.17 8.01
CA ALA A 13 1.09 4.66 6.92
C ALA A 13 0.19 3.54 6.38
N ILE A 14 0.73 2.39 6.01
CA ILE A 14 -0.09 1.31 5.45
C ILE A 14 -0.94 0.58 6.49
N ALA A 15 -0.71 0.74 7.79
CA ALA A 15 -1.54 0.14 8.85
C ALA A 15 -2.99 0.66 8.84
N GLU A 16 -3.23 1.87 8.33
CA GLU A 16 -4.57 2.46 8.29
C GLU A 16 -5.35 1.98 7.03
N PRO A 17 -6.56 1.42 7.20
CA PRO A 17 -7.32 0.81 6.10
C PRO A 17 -7.63 1.76 4.94
N ARG A 18 -8.05 3.00 5.22
CA ARG A 18 -8.44 3.96 4.16
C ARG A 18 -7.24 4.37 3.32
N ARG A 19 -6.05 4.47 3.89
CA ARG A 19 -4.80 4.66 3.15
C ARG A 19 -4.50 3.50 2.22
N ARG A 20 -4.74 2.25 2.63
CA ARG A 20 -4.59 1.09 1.73
C ARG A 20 -5.61 1.14 0.59
N GLU A 21 -6.87 1.45 0.86
CA GLU A 21 -7.91 1.62 -0.16
C GLU A 21 -7.51 2.70 -1.18
N MET A 22 -6.99 3.85 -0.74
CA MET A 22 -6.48 4.90 -1.63
C MET A 22 -5.35 4.41 -2.54
N LEU A 23 -4.38 3.66 -1.99
CA LEU A 23 -3.27 3.10 -2.79
C LEU A 23 -3.78 2.12 -3.84
N MET A 24 -4.78 1.29 -3.51
CA MET A 24 -5.42 0.37 -4.45
C MET A 24 -6.13 1.12 -5.59
N LEU A 25 -6.86 2.21 -5.29
CA LEU A 25 -7.49 3.02 -6.32
C LEU A 25 -6.46 3.68 -7.25
N LEU A 26 -5.35 4.17 -6.69
CA LEU A 26 -4.26 4.81 -7.42
C LEU A 26 -3.41 3.82 -8.24
N GLN A 27 -3.53 2.51 -8.02
CA GLN A 27 -2.90 1.49 -8.86
C GLN A 27 -3.41 1.54 -10.31
N THR A 28 -4.66 1.96 -10.50
CA THR A 28 -5.33 2.00 -11.81
C THR A 28 -5.01 3.26 -12.63
N GLY A 29 -4.35 4.25 -12.03
CA GLY A 29 -4.02 5.51 -12.68
C GLY A 29 -4.07 6.70 -11.72
N GLU A 30 -3.73 7.87 -12.25
CA GLU A 30 -3.76 9.12 -11.49
C GLU A 30 -5.20 9.58 -11.25
N ARG A 31 -5.48 10.10 -10.06
CA ARG A 31 -6.85 10.50 -9.67
C ARG A 31 -6.86 11.85 -8.95
N HIS A 32 -7.99 12.55 -9.07
CA HIS A 32 -8.23 13.77 -8.32
C HIS A 32 -8.72 13.47 -6.90
N VAL A 33 -8.47 14.40 -5.97
CA VAL A 33 -8.94 14.27 -4.58
C VAL A 33 -10.47 14.13 -4.49
N THR A 34 -11.22 14.76 -5.42
CA THR A 34 -12.68 14.72 -5.46
C THR A 34 -13.20 13.35 -5.89
N GLU A 35 -12.52 12.70 -6.84
CA GLU A 35 -12.84 11.33 -7.26
C GLU A 35 -12.59 10.34 -6.13
N LEU A 36 -11.43 10.43 -5.47
CA LEU A 36 -11.10 9.61 -4.31
C LEU A 36 -12.09 9.82 -3.16
N SER A 37 -12.54 11.06 -2.94
CA SER A 37 -13.57 11.40 -1.95
C SER A 37 -14.91 10.74 -2.26
N HIS A 38 -15.31 10.75 -3.52
CA HIS A 38 -16.54 10.10 -3.99
C HIS A 38 -16.46 8.57 -3.88
N GLU A 39 -15.40 7.95 -4.41
CA GLU A 39 -15.24 6.49 -4.41
C GLU A 39 -15.12 5.88 -3.01
N LEU A 40 -14.48 6.59 -2.07
CA LEU A 40 -14.29 6.11 -0.70
C LEU A 40 -15.43 6.48 0.26
N GLY A 41 -16.33 7.38 -0.16
CA GLY A 41 -17.41 7.91 0.67
C GLY A 41 -16.91 8.73 1.86
N ILE A 42 -15.75 9.40 1.73
CA ILE A 42 -15.11 10.18 2.80
C ILE A 42 -15.05 11.65 2.37
N PRO A 43 -15.29 12.61 3.28
CA PRO A 43 -15.12 14.03 2.97
C PRO A 43 -13.72 14.38 2.45
N GLN A 44 -13.65 15.31 1.49
CA GLN A 44 -12.40 15.78 0.87
C GLN A 44 -11.30 16.22 1.86
N PRO A 45 -11.60 16.87 3.01
CA PRO A 45 -10.59 17.16 4.03
C PRO A 45 -9.94 15.91 4.62
N GLY A 46 -10.73 14.84 4.81
CA GLY A 46 -10.25 13.53 5.25
C GLY A 46 -9.29 12.93 4.23
N VAL A 47 -9.73 12.85 2.96
CA VAL A 47 -8.88 12.34 1.87
C VAL A 47 -7.58 13.14 1.76
N SER A 48 -7.65 14.46 1.81
CA SER A 48 -6.46 15.34 1.75
C SER A 48 -5.48 15.06 2.90
N LYS A 49 -5.99 14.77 4.11
CA LYS A 49 -5.16 14.38 5.25
C LYS A 49 -4.45 13.06 5.00
N HIS A 50 -5.16 12.02 4.55
CA HIS A 50 -4.55 10.72 4.24
C HIS A 50 -3.51 10.82 3.12
N LEU A 51 -3.82 11.53 2.03
CA LEU A 51 -2.89 11.76 0.92
C LEU A 51 -1.64 12.55 1.34
N ARG A 52 -1.77 13.49 2.29
CA ARG A 52 -0.61 14.18 2.86
C ARG A 52 0.33 13.20 3.57
N VAL A 53 -0.20 12.32 4.41
CA VAL A 53 0.60 11.29 5.11
C VAL A 53 1.27 10.37 4.10
N LEU A 54 0.51 9.84 3.14
CA LEU A 54 1.04 8.95 2.10
C LEU A 54 2.16 9.63 1.30
N ARG A 55 2.06 10.93 1.04
CA ARG A 55 3.10 11.68 0.34
C ARG A 55 4.34 11.88 1.19
N GLU A 56 4.16 12.19 2.47
CA GLU A 56 5.26 12.37 3.43
C GLU A 56 6.12 11.09 3.57
N VAL A 57 5.52 9.91 3.41
CA VAL A 57 6.24 8.62 3.41
C VAL A 57 6.60 8.08 2.03
N GLY A 58 6.39 8.87 0.96
CA GLY A 58 6.77 8.48 -0.41
C GLY A 58 5.95 7.34 -1.02
N LEU A 59 4.69 7.16 -0.58
CA LEU A 59 3.76 6.18 -1.16
C LEU A 59 2.88 6.77 -2.27
N VAL A 60 2.78 8.10 -2.34
CA VAL A 60 2.10 8.80 -3.43
C VAL A 60 2.88 10.05 -3.81
N ARG A 61 2.74 10.45 -5.07
CA ARG A 61 3.18 11.76 -5.57
C ARG A 61 2.00 12.56 -6.07
N ASP A 62 2.18 13.86 -6.15
CA ASP A 62 1.18 14.77 -6.69
C ASP A 62 1.76 15.66 -7.78
N ARG A 63 0.95 15.93 -8.80
CA ARG A 63 1.29 16.87 -9.88
C ARG A 63 0.16 17.86 -10.11
N ARG A 64 0.52 19.05 -10.58
CA ARG A 64 -0.47 20.05 -10.99
C ARG A 64 -0.99 19.74 -12.39
N ALA A 65 -2.30 19.79 -12.55
CA ALA A 65 -3.01 19.69 -13.81
C ALA A 65 -3.99 20.87 -13.90
N GLY A 66 -3.49 22.00 -14.43
CA GLY A 66 -4.22 23.27 -14.41
C GLY A 66 -4.50 23.74 -12.98
N LYS A 67 -5.78 23.93 -12.64
CA LYS A 67 -6.23 24.34 -11.29
C LYS A 67 -6.34 23.17 -10.31
N GLN A 68 -6.22 21.94 -10.78
CA GLN A 68 -6.43 20.74 -9.97
C GLN A 68 -5.11 20.03 -9.69
N ARG A 69 -5.14 19.17 -8.66
CA ARG A 69 -4.01 18.32 -8.28
C ARG A 69 -4.38 16.87 -8.53
N LEU A 70 -3.52 16.17 -9.25
CA LEU A 70 -3.62 14.74 -9.50
C LEU A 70 -2.66 14.01 -8.59
N TYR A 71 -3.10 12.89 -8.05
CA TYR A 71 -2.29 12.01 -7.22
C TYR A 71 -2.05 10.71 -7.96
N CYS A 72 -0.84 10.17 -7.81
CA CYS A 72 -0.44 8.90 -8.39
C CYS A 72 0.31 8.05 -7.37
N LEU A 73 0.27 6.74 -7.55
CA LEU A 73 1.00 5.80 -6.73
C LEU A 73 2.52 6.02 -6.90
N ASP A 74 3.25 6.04 -5.79
CA ASP A 74 4.71 5.91 -5.79
C ASP A 74 5.08 4.61 -5.08
N ALA A 75 5.30 3.57 -5.86
CA ALA A 75 5.57 2.24 -5.34
C ALA A 75 6.94 2.13 -4.64
N HIS A 76 7.82 3.13 -4.77
CA HIS A 76 9.14 3.09 -4.16
C HIS A 76 9.06 2.98 -2.63
N GLY A 77 8.11 3.67 -1.99
CA GLY A 77 7.91 3.56 -0.54
C GLY A 77 7.53 2.15 -0.07
N LEU A 78 6.82 1.37 -0.90
CA LEU A 78 6.42 0.00 -0.56
C LEU A 78 7.58 -1.01 -0.59
N ARG A 79 8.71 -0.66 -1.20
CA ARG A 79 9.86 -1.57 -1.30
C ARG A 79 10.37 -2.04 0.06
N ALA A 80 10.49 -1.13 1.02
CA ALA A 80 10.92 -1.47 2.38
C ALA A 80 9.97 -2.45 3.08
N VAL A 81 8.65 -2.31 2.82
CA VAL A 81 7.64 -3.24 3.33
C VAL A 81 7.81 -4.60 2.67
N HIS A 82 7.94 -4.64 1.34
CA HIS A 82 8.12 -5.86 0.58
C HIS A 82 9.36 -6.64 1.03
N GLU A 83 10.52 -5.98 1.12
CA GLU A 83 11.79 -6.57 1.57
C GLU A 83 11.68 -7.14 3.00
N TRP A 84 11.02 -6.42 3.90
CA TRP A 84 10.80 -6.89 5.27
C TRP A 84 9.85 -8.10 5.32
N THR A 85 8.73 -8.06 4.59
CA THR A 85 7.78 -9.19 4.52
C THR A 85 8.38 -10.41 3.83
N GLY A 86 9.32 -10.22 2.90
CA GLY A 86 10.02 -11.30 2.20
C GLY A 86 10.71 -12.28 3.15
N GLY A 87 11.25 -11.78 4.29
CA GLY A 87 11.86 -12.63 5.32
C GLY A 87 10.88 -13.60 6.00
N PHE A 88 9.57 -13.34 5.91
CA PHE A 88 8.52 -14.18 6.47
C PHE A 88 7.89 -15.12 5.44
N GLU A 89 8.24 -15.03 4.15
CA GLU A 89 7.65 -15.84 3.09
C GLU A 89 7.64 -17.32 3.44
N ARG A 90 8.76 -17.86 3.94
CA ARG A 90 8.92 -19.25 4.40
C ARG A 90 7.83 -19.74 5.37
N PHE A 91 7.26 -18.87 6.20
CA PHE A 91 6.25 -19.25 7.19
C PHE A 91 4.83 -19.29 6.59
N TRP A 92 4.60 -18.64 5.45
CA TRP A 92 3.36 -18.73 4.69
C TRP A 92 3.47 -19.73 3.53
N SER A 93 4.68 -20.06 3.09
CA SER A 93 4.99 -21.05 2.06
C SER A 93 4.87 -22.51 2.51
N GLU A 94 4.64 -22.81 3.80
CA GLU A 94 4.45 -24.20 4.30
C GLU A 94 3.28 -24.95 3.63
N SER A 95 2.40 -24.24 2.91
CA SER A 95 1.39 -24.87 2.05
C SER A 95 1.98 -25.49 0.78
N PHE A 96 3.11 -24.99 0.27
CA PHE A 96 3.80 -25.52 -0.91
C PHE A 96 4.71 -26.72 -0.60
N ASP A 97 5.30 -26.80 0.59
CA ASP A 97 6.15 -27.94 0.95
C ASP A 97 5.35 -29.25 1.01
N ARG A 98 4.09 -29.19 1.49
CA ARG A 98 3.16 -30.34 1.45
C ARG A 98 2.76 -30.73 0.03
N LEU A 99 2.53 -29.75 -0.85
CA LEU A 99 2.23 -30.02 -2.26
C LEU A 99 3.45 -30.62 -2.98
N ASN A 100 4.65 -30.12 -2.70
CA ASN A 100 5.87 -30.63 -3.28
C ASN A 100 6.16 -32.05 -2.79
N ALA A 101 5.99 -32.33 -1.49
CA ALA A 101 6.08 -33.69 -0.94
C ALA A 101 5.10 -34.66 -1.60
N TYR A 102 3.83 -34.25 -1.78
CA TYR A 102 2.83 -35.07 -2.47
C TYR A 102 3.14 -35.31 -3.95
N VAL A 103 3.66 -34.30 -4.66
CA VAL A 103 4.06 -34.43 -6.07
C VAL A 103 5.30 -35.31 -6.25
N GLN A 104 6.22 -35.33 -5.28
CA GLN A 104 7.35 -36.28 -5.30
C GLN A 104 6.87 -37.72 -5.04
N GLU A 105 5.94 -37.91 -4.11
CA GLU A 105 5.35 -39.23 -3.80
C GLU A 105 4.64 -39.83 -5.03
N LEU A 106 3.87 -39.03 -5.78
CA LEU A 106 3.22 -39.45 -7.04
C LEU A 106 4.17 -39.70 -8.21
N LYS A 107 5.43 -39.26 -8.13
CA LYS A 107 6.44 -39.51 -9.16
C LYS A 107 7.27 -40.77 -8.89
N GLU A 108 7.19 -41.29 -7.66
CA GLU A 108 7.88 -42.52 -7.23
C GLU A 108 6.98 -43.76 -7.35
N GLU A 109 5.67 -43.61 -7.58
CA GLU A 109 4.74 -44.64 -8.09
C GLU A 109 4.73 -44.71 -9.63
#